data_AF-A0AA86IAY1-F1
#
_entry.id   AF-A0AA86IAY1-F1
#
_cell.length_a   1.000
_cell.length_b   1.000
_cell.length_c   1.000
_cell.angle_alpha   90.00
_cell.angle_beta   90.00
_cell.angle_gamma   90.00
#
_symmetry.space_group_name_H-M   'P 1'
#
loop_
_entity.id
_entity.type
_entity.pdbx_description
1 polymer ?
#
loop_
_entity_poly.entity_id
_entity_poly.type
_entity_poly.pdbx_seq_one_letter_code
_entity_poly.pdbx_strand_id
1 'polypeptide(L)'
;MDEIVRQAMARWPDVPDCFGWLALDRRGQWRMRNEYAQQHRLSGDPVRHPALIDFIVRNYTHDAAGRWFFQNGPQRVFVELDCTPWIVRLSPEGAPTALATTTGAAFVPAGCFVDEHGNVLLAGHVAGVASRETLALLHDHDLEPFSSLAHWHGQACGAALGMLPWGNRTFDIQPIRSDEAERRFGFVRHPAALA
;
A
#
# COMPACT_ATOMS: atom_id res chain seq x y z
N MET A 1 6.70 -6.84 -14.54
CA MET A 1 8.15 -7.06 -14.42
C MET A 1 8.78 -6.86 -15.79
N ASP A 2 9.76 -5.98 -15.86
CA ASP A 2 10.43 -5.62 -17.11
C ASP A 2 11.28 -6.79 -17.64
N GLU A 3 11.40 -6.92 -18.96
CA GLU A 3 12.16 -8.01 -19.60
C GLU A 3 13.65 -7.99 -19.22
N ILE A 4 14.23 -6.80 -19.08
CA ILE A 4 15.62 -6.64 -18.61
C ILE A 4 15.84 -7.23 -17.21
N VAL A 5 14.83 -7.16 -16.35
CA VAL A 5 14.87 -7.74 -15.00
C VAL A 5 14.84 -9.26 -15.08
N ARG A 6 13.96 -9.84 -15.92
CA ARG A 6 13.88 -11.29 -16.13
C ARG A 6 15.20 -11.85 -16.69
N GLN A 7 15.83 -11.16 -17.63
CA GLN A 7 17.12 -11.56 -18.19
C GLN A 7 18.25 -11.50 -17.14
N ALA A 8 18.25 -10.46 -16.30
CA ALA A 8 19.24 -10.33 -15.24
C ALA A 8 19.11 -11.44 -14.18
N MET A 9 17.88 -11.81 -13.80
CA MET A 9 17.60 -12.94 -12.90
C MET A 9 18.12 -14.28 -13.46
N ALA A 10 18.00 -14.51 -14.78
CA ALA A 10 18.50 -15.73 -15.41
C ALA A 10 20.03 -15.81 -15.42
N ARG A 11 20.71 -14.66 -15.51
CA ARG A 11 22.18 -14.57 -15.57
C ARG A 11 22.83 -14.69 -14.19
N TRP A 12 22.17 -14.19 -13.14
CA TRP A 12 22.70 -14.15 -11.77
C TRP A 12 21.60 -14.56 -10.78
N PRO A 13 21.31 -15.86 -10.61
CA PRO A 13 20.19 -16.31 -9.78
C PRO A 13 20.41 -16.09 -8.28
N ASP A 14 21.66 -16.07 -7.80
CA ASP A 14 22.00 -16.13 -6.38
C ASP A 14 22.48 -14.79 -5.81
N VAL A 15 21.73 -13.70 -6.06
CA VAL A 15 22.03 -12.39 -5.49
C VAL A 15 21.30 -12.21 -4.15
N PRO A 16 21.99 -11.88 -3.04
CA PRO A 16 21.35 -11.74 -1.74
C PRO A 16 20.26 -10.68 -1.72
N ASP A 17 19.16 -11.01 -1.06
CA ASP A 17 18.05 -10.09 -0.82
C ASP A 17 18.50 -8.90 0.05
N CYS A 18 17.90 -7.74 -0.21
CA CYS A 18 18.18 -6.48 0.49
C CYS A 18 16.97 -6.10 1.35
N PHE A 19 17.21 -5.77 2.63
CA PHE A 19 16.17 -5.43 3.61
C PHE A 19 16.45 -4.08 4.27
N GLY A 20 15.41 -3.37 4.69
CA GLY A 20 15.51 -2.16 5.51
C GLY A 20 15.89 -0.87 4.76
N TRP A 21 16.40 -0.95 3.52
CA TRP A 21 16.88 0.20 2.75
C TRP A 21 15.79 0.97 1.98
N LEU A 22 14.67 0.33 1.63
CA LEU A 22 13.58 0.96 0.90
C LEU A 22 12.31 0.93 1.74
N ALA A 23 11.60 2.06 1.79
CA ALA A 23 10.32 2.16 2.47
C ALA A 23 9.26 2.84 1.59
N LEU A 24 8.00 2.51 1.86
CA LEU A 24 6.83 3.19 1.33
C LEU A 24 6.12 3.87 2.49
N ASP A 25 6.09 5.21 2.47
CA ASP A 25 5.44 5.95 3.54
C ASP A 25 3.92 6.06 3.37
N ARG A 26 3.26 6.59 4.40
CA ARG A 26 1.80 6.74 4.48
C ARG A 26 1.21 7.67 3.40
N ARG A 27 2.04 8.43 2.70
CA ARG A 27 1.66 9.33 1.60
C ARG A 27 1.98 8.73 0.23
N GLY A 28 2.49 7.51 0.20
CA GLY A 28 2.86 6.79 -1.00
C GLY A 28 4.18 7.26 -1.60
N GLN A 29 5.01 7.94 -0.80
CA GLN A 29 6.33 8.38 -1.21
C GLN A 29 7.35 7.29 -0.87
N TRP A 30 8.12 6.90 -1.88
CA TRP A 30 9.26 5.99 -1.71
C TRP A 30 10.39 6.69 -0.94
N ARG A 31 10.98 6.01 0.02
CA ARG A 31 12.05 6.54 0.87
C ARG A 31 13.24 5.60 0.93
N MET A 32 14.44 6.17 0.84
CA MET A 32 15.70 5.47 1.05
C MET A 32 16.12 5.62 2.50
N ARG A 33 16.36 4.50 3.19
CA ARG A 33 16.75 4.46 4.60
C ARG A 33 18.20 4.01 4.70
N ASN A 34 19.11 4.97 4.83
CA ASN A 34 20.51 4.66 5.11
C ASN A 34 20.69 4.04 6.51
N GLU A 35 21.90 3.58 6.82
CA GLU A 35 22.22 2.94 8.10
C GLU A 35 21.81 3.80 9.31
N TYR A 36 22.09 5.11 9.25
CA TYR A 36 21.69 6.05 10.31
C TYR A 36 20.18 6.09 10.50
N ALA A 37 19.42 6.20 9.40
CA ALA A 37 17.96 6.19 9.44
C ALA A 37 17.40 4.87 9.98
N GLN A 38 18.04 3.74 9.68
CA GLN A 38 17.64 2.44 10.22
C GLN A 38 17.94 2.35 11.72
N GLN A 39 19.15 2.70 12.15
CA GLN A 39 19.59 2.68 13.56
C GLN A 39 18.72 3.58 14.46
N HIS A 40 18.32 4.75 13.95
CA HIS A 40 17.54 5.74 14.70
C HIS A 40 16.04 5.70 14.40
N ARG A 41 15.56 4.70 13.63
CA ARG A 41 14.14 4.55 13.25
C ARG A 41 13.55 5.82 12.61
N LEU A 42 14.36 6.48 11.79
CA LEU A 42 13.94 7.63 10.99
C LEU A 42 13.29 7.17 9.69
N SER A 43 12.49 8.05 9.10
CA SER A 43 11.78 7.80 7.84
C SER A 43 12.72 7.69 6.62
N GLY A 44 13.98 8.13 6.72
CA GLY A 44 14.91 8.19 5.59
C GLY A 44 14.61 9.33 4.62
N ASP A 45 15.28 9.36 3.48
CA ASP A 45 15.18 10.43 2.48
C ASP A 45 14.21 10.08 1.36
N PRO A 46 13.35 11.00 0.89
CA PRO A 46 12.43 10.71 -0.19
C PRO A 46 13.20 10.51 -1.51
N VAL A 47 12.86 9.44 -2.22
CA VAL A 47 13.34 9.19 -3.58
C VAL A 47 12.64 10.17 -4.52
N ARG A 48 13.39 11.09 -5.13
CA ARG A 48 12.86 12.14 -6.01
C ARG A 48 13.09 11.90 -7.50
N HIS A 49 13.93 10.92 -7.86
CA HIS A 49 14.31 10.67 -9.24
C HIS A 49 13.18 9.93 -10.00
N PRO A 50 12.46 10.57 -10.94
CA PRO A 50 11.25 9.99 -11.52
C PRO A 50 11.48 8.64 -12.20
N ALA A 51 12.55 8.51 -12.99
CA ALA A 51 12.83 7.24 -13.68
C ALA A 51 13.12 6.07 -12.71
N LEU A 52 13.65 6.35 -11.51
CA LEU A 52 13.86 5.33 -10.49
C LEU A 52 12.54 4.94 -9.84
N ILE A 53 11.67 5.92 -9.56
CA ILE A 53 10.32 5.67 -9.04
C ILE A 53 9.53 4.81 -10.05
N ASP A 54 9.54 5.17 -11.33
CA ASP A 54 8.85 4.40 -12.37
C ASP A 54 9.40 2.97 -12.46
N PHE A 55 10.71 2.81 -12.32
CA PHE A 55 11.35 1.49 -12.32
C PHE A 55 10.96 0.66 -11.09
N ILE A 56 10.89 1.28 -9.91
CA ILE A 56 10.36 0.65 -8.69
C ILE A 56 8.95 0.18 -8.93
N VAL A 57 8.05 1.07 -9.37
CA VAL A 57 6.63 0.79 -9.56
C VAL A 57 6.38 -0.39 -10.52
N ARG A 58 7.05 -0.43 -11.67
CA ARG A 58 6.85 -1.53 -12.66
C ARG A 58 7.34 -2.90 -12.19
N ASN A 59 8.20 -2.92 -11.17
CA ASN A 59 8.84 -4.12 -10.64
C ASN A 59 8.53 -4.33 -9.14
N TYR A 60 7.52 -3.62 -8.61
CA TYR A 60 7.00 -3.77 -7.26
C TYR A 60 5.99 -4.90 -7.20
N THR A 61 6.24 -5.88 -6.34
CA THR A 61 5.41 -7.07 -6.17
C THR A 61 5.65 -7.67 -4.78
N HIS A 62 5.11 -8.84 -4.48
CA HIS A 62 5.34 -9.53 -3.23
C HIS A 62 5.63 -11.02 -3.44
N ASP A 63 6.22 -11.64 -2.42
CA ASP A 63 6.42 -13.09 -2.39
C ASP A 63 5.20 -13.82 -1.80
N ALA A 64 5.30 -15.15 -1.69
CA ALA A 64 4.23 -15.98 -1.14
C ALA A 64 3.97 -15.74 0.36
N ALA A 65 4.90 -15.10 1.08
CA ALA A 65 4.75 -14.75 2.49
C ALA A 65 4.13 -13.35 2.69
N GLY A 66 3.77 -12.65 1.61
CA GLY A 66 3.19 -11.31 1.69
C GLY A 66 4.23 -10.21 1.94
N ARG A 67 5.53 -10.51 1.78
CA ARG A 67 6.59 -9.51 1.89
C ARG A 67 6.73 -8.80 0.55
N TRP A 68 6.52 -7.49 0.56
CA TRP A 68 6.59 -6.67 -0.65
C TRP A 68 8.04 -6.28 -0.95
N PHE A 69 8.40 -6.30 -2.23
CA PHE A 69 9.72 -5.98 -2.72
C PHE A 69 9.68 -5.32 -4.09
N PHE A 70 10.72 -4.56 -4.39
CA PHE A 70 11.06 -4.10 -5.73
C PHE A 70 12.14 -5.02 -6.32
N GLN A 71 11.88 -5.60 -7.50
CA GLN A 71 12.86 -6.46 -8.19
C GLN A 71 13.87 -5.59 -8.96
N ASN A 72 15.06 -5.42 -8.40
CA ASN A 72 16.16 -4.68 -8.99
C ASN A 72 17.14 -5.63 -9.70
N GLY A 73 16.83 -5.97 -10.96
CA GLY A 73 17.57 -7.01 -11.68
C GLY A 73 17.43 -8.36 -10.94
N PRO A 74 18.52 -9.06 -10.59
CA PRO A 74 18.44 -10.31 -9.84
C PRO A 74 18.09 -10.12 -8.35
N GLN A 75 18.34 -8.93 -7.78
CA GLN A 75 18.17 -8.67 -6.36
C GLN A 75 16.72 -8.29 -6.02
N ARG A 76 16.18 -8.86 -4.95
CA ARG A 76 14.96 -8.34 -4.31
C ARG A 76 15.32 -7.30 -3.28
N VAL A 77 14.72 -6.13 -3.38
CA VAL A 77 14.80 -5.08 -2.36
C VAL A 77 13.46 -5.03 -1.63
N PHE A 78 13.40 -5.64 -0.46
CA PHE A 78 12.19 -5.66 0.37
C PHE A 78 11.85 -4.26 0.89
N VAL A 79 10.55 -3.99 0.94
CA VAL A 79 10.00 -2.67 1.26
C VAL A 79 9.45 -2.67 2.68
N GLU A 80 9.94 -1.75 3.49
CA GLU A 80 9.34 -1.38 4.77
C GLU A 80 8.06 -0.59 4.51
N LEU A 81 6.91 -1.08 5.00
CA LEU A 81 5.63 -0.41 4.80
C LEU A 81 5.23 0.33 6.08
N ASP A 82 5.03 1.64 5.99
CA ASP A 82 4.53 2.41 7.12
C ASP A 82 3.08 2.04 7.50
N CYS A 83 2.31 1.47 6.56
CA CYS A 83 0.92 1.08 6.82
C CYS A 83 0.46 -0.11 5.99
N THR A 84 0.28 0.07 4.67
CA THR A 84 -0.24 -0.96 3.77
C THR A 84 0.56 -0.94 2.46
N PRO A 85 0.48 -1.98 1.63
CA PRO A 85 1.26 -2.06 0.40
C PRO A 85 0.89 -1.02 -0.66
N TRP A 86 -0.29 -0.42 -0.54
CA TRP A 86 -0.83 0.54 -1.49
C TRP A 86 -1.34 1.78 -0.76
N ILE A 87 -1.05 2.96 -1.30
CA ILE A 87 -1.66 4.21 -0.86
C ILE A 87 -2.56 4.67 -1.98
N VAL A 88 -3.81 5.02 -1.65
CA VAL A 88 -4.80 5.46 -2.64
C VAL A 88 -5.25 6.88 -2.39
N ARG A 89 -5.57 7.54 -3.48
CA ARG A 89 -6.13 8.88 -3.52
C ARG A 89 -7.49 8.88 -4.19
N LEU A 90 -8.37 9.74 -3.70
CA LEU A 90 -9.60 10.09 -4.40
C LEU A 90 -9.21 10.85 -5.66
N SER A 91 -9.82 10.48 -6.80
CA SER A 91 -9.66 11.24 -8.03
C SER A 91 -10.23 12.65 -7.82
N PRO A 92 -9.48 13.72 -8.16
CA PRO A 92 -9.91 15.09 -7.92
C PRO A 92 -11.08 15.53 -8.82
N GLU A 93 -11.45 14.76 -9.85
CA GLU A 93 -12.48 15.16 -10.83
C GLU A 93 -13.58 14.10 -11.06
N GLY A 94 -14.83 14.57 -11.07
CA GLY A 94 -15.96 13.96 -11.76
C GLY A 94 -16.72 12.86 -11.01
N ALA A 95 -18.04 12.81 -11.24
CA ALA A 95 -18.81 11.61 -10.98
C ALA A 95 -18.60 10.62 -12.15
N PRO A 96 -18.40 9.31 -11.87
CA PRO A 96 -18.41 8.67 -10.56
C PRO A 96 -17.09 8.84 -9.79
N THR A 97 -17.18 8.86 -8.45
CA THR A 97 -16.03 8.83 -7.55
C THR A 97 -15.11 7.66 -7.88
N ALA A 98 -13.83 7.95 -8.08
CA ALA A 98 -12.81 6.97 -8.42
C ALA A 98 -11.63 7.04 -7.46
N LEU A 99 -10.92 5.93 -7.32
CA LEU A 99 -9.67 5.82 -6.56
C LEU A 99 -8.53 5.45 -7.49
N ALA A 100 -7.38 6.06 -7.26
CA ALA A 100 -6.13 5.68 -7.89
C ALA A 100 -5.07 5.46 -6.81
N THR A 101 -4.25 4.43 -6.99
CA THR A 101 -3.02 4.27 -6.22
C THR A 101 -2.08 5.47 -6.47
N THR A 102 -1.21 5.80 -5.51
CA THR A 102 -0.17 6.83 -5.70
C THR A 102 0.85 6.47 -6.79
N THR A 103 0.81 5.24 -7.29
CA THR A 103 1.57 4.75 -8.43
C THR A 103 0.81 4.86 -9.77
N GLY A 104 -0.39 5.45 -9.77
CA GLY A 104 -1.16 5.75 -10.98
C GLY A 104 -2.10 4.65 -11.49
N ALA A 105 -2.13 3.48 -10.84
CA ALA A 105 -3.06 2.41 -11.19
C ALA A 105 -4.43 2.63 -10.55
N ALA A 106 -5.52 2.34 -11.28
CA ALA A 106 -6.88 2.41 -10.74
C ALA A 106 -7.09 1.41 -9.59
N PHE A 107 -7.82 1.82 -8.57
CA PHE A 107 -8.18 0.98 -7.42
C PHE A 107 -9.70 0.82 -7.33
N VAL A 108 -10.17 -0.42 -7.23
CA VAL A 108 -11.59 -0.75 -7.13
C VAL A 108 -11.88 -1.23 -5.71
N PRO A 109 -12.60 -0.45 -4.88
CA PRO A 109 -12.88 -0.84 -3.51
C PRO A 109 -13.94 -1.95 -3.45
N ALA A 110 -13.80 -2.81 -2.45
CA ALA A 110 -14.70 -3.91 -2.11
C ALA A 110 -15.11 -3.89 -0.63
N GLY A 111 -14.42 -3.12 0.22
CA GLY A 111 -14.76 -2.89 1.61
C GLY A 111 -14.06 -1.66 2.18
N CYS A 112 -14.54 -1.17 3.32
CA CYS A 112 -14.01 0.00 4.00
C CYS A 112 -13.81 -0.30 5.48
N PHE A 113 -12.65 0.10 5.99
CA PHE A 113 -12.30 -0.06 7.39
C PHE A 113 -11.75 1.23 7.98
N VAL A 114 -11.86 1.35 9.30
CA VAL A 114 -11.16 2.36 10.08
C VAL A 114 -10.39 1.67 11.18
N ASP A 115 -9.11 2.01 11.32
CA ASP A 115 -8.29 1.48 12.40
C ASP A 115 -8.33 2.32 13.68
N GLU A 116 -7.71 1.80 14.74
CA GLU A 116 -7.63 2.46 16.05
C GLU A 116 -6.88 3.81 16.03
N HIS A 117 -6.19 4.13 14.93
CA HIS A 117 -5.48 5.40 14.72
C HIS A 117 -6.27 6.38 13.85
N GLY A 118 -7.49 6.02 13.43
CA GLY A 118 -8.33 6.82 12.56
C GLY A 118 -7.95 6.73 11.08
N ASN A 119 -7.15 5.74 10.68
CA ASN A 119 -6.80 5.55 9.29
C ASN A 119 -7.95 4.89 8.55
N VAL A 120 -8.29 5.44 7.38
CA VAL A 120 -9.25 4.83 6.48
C VAL A 120 -8.51 3.84 5.58
N LEU A 121 -8.91 2.58 5.65
CA LEU A 121 -8.32 1.47 4.89
C LEU A 121 -9.37 0.91 3.93
N LEU A 122 -9.01 0.78 2.67
CA LEU A 122 -9.90 0.29 1.62
C LEU A 122 -9.41 -1.08 1.16
N ALA A 123 -10.24 -2.10 1.36
CA ALA A 123 -10.01 -3.40 0.75
C ALA A 123 -10.47 -3.35 -0.71
N GLY A 124 -9.75 -4.00 -1.61
CA GLY A 124 -10.09 -3.95 -3.03
C GLY A 124 -9.04 -4.54 -3.95
N HIS A 125 -9.08 -4.11 -5.21
CA HIS A 125 -8.22 -4.63 -6.27
C HIS A 125 -7.53 -3.49 -7.00
N VAL A 126 -6.25 -3.67 -7.32
CA VAL A 126 -5.46 -2.74 -8.13
C VAL A 126 -5.46 -3.22 -9.58
N ALA A 127 -5.83 -2.35 -10.51
CA ALA A 127 -5.85 -2.69 -11.93
C ALA A 127 -4.45 -3.09 -12.41
N GLY A 128 -4.35 -4.21 -13.14
CA GLY A 128 -3.08 -4.73 -13.66
C GLY A 128 -2.25 -5.55 -12.67
N VAL A 129 -2.70 -5.69 -11.41
CA VAL A 129 -2.07 -6.55 -10.41
C VAL A 129 -2.90 -7.82 -10.25
N ALA A 130 -2.32 -8.99 -10.50
CA ALA A 130 -3.01 -10.28 -10.48
C ALA A 130 -3.32 -10.83 -9.07
N SER A 131 -3.18 -10.00 -8.02
CA SER A 131 -3.33 -10.44 -6.63
C SER A 131 -4.79 -10.73 -6.28
N ARG A 132 -4.98 -11.47 -5.18
CA ARG A 132 -6.24 -11.45 -4.43
C ARG A 132 -6.55 -10.03 -3.95
N GLU A 133 -7.73 -9.85 -3.35
CA GLU A 133 -8.09 -8.64 -2.61
C GLU A 133 -6.92 -8.16 -1.74
N THR A 134 -6.57 -6.89 -1.88
CA THR A 134 -5.47 -6.21 -1.16
C THR A 134 -6.04 -5.08 -0.30
N LEU A 135 -5.18 -4.45 0.48
CA LEU A 135 -5.53 -3.33 1.35
C LEU A 135 -4.76 -2.08 0.93
N ALA A 136 -5.46 -0.95 0.88
CA ALA A 136 -4.86 0.35 0.63
C ALA A 136 -5.20 1.36 1.73
N LEU A 137 -4.22 2.15 2.14
CA LEU A 137 -4.42 3.31 3.01
C LEU A 137 -4.93 4.48 2.18
N LEU A 138 -6.01 5.12 2.61
CA LEU A 138 -6.42 6.41 2.05
C LEU A 138 -5.44 7.49 2.47
N HIS A 139 -4.97 8.26 1.50
CA HIS A 139 -4.07 9.38 1.73
C HIS A 139 -4.72 10.43 2.66
N ASP A 140 -3.95 11.00 3.58
CA ASP A 140 -4.46 11.91 4.63
C ASP A 140 -5.18 13.16 4.09
N HIS A 141 -4.68 13.76 3.01
CA HIS A 141 -5.35 14.87 2.30
C HIS A 141 -6.76 14.54 1.77
N ASP A 142 -7.12 13.27 1.67
CA ASP A 142 -8.40 12.84 1.13
C ASP A 142 -9.37 12.40 2.25
N LEU A 143 -8.98 12.53 3.53
CA LEU A 143 -9.83 12.19 4.69
C LEU A 143 -11.07 13.09 4.81
N GLU A 144 -10.94 14.39 4.57
CA GLU A 144 -12.07 15.33 4.61
C GLU A 144 -13.07 15.09 3.46
N PRO A 145 -12.62 14.98 2.18
CA PRO A 145 -13.50 14.56 1.10
C PRO A 145 -14.15 13.19 1.35
N PHE A 146 -13.41 12.22 1.88
CA PHE A 146 -13.95 10.92 2.26
C PHE A 146 -15.03 11.04 3.33
N SER A 147 -14.78 11.80 4.40
CA SER A 147 -15.75 11.98 5.49
C SER A 147 -17.03 12.67 5.01
N SER A 148 -16.94 13.49 3.95
CA SER A 148 -18.10 14.13 3.33
C SER A 148 -18.95 13.15 2.51
N LEU A 149 -18.35 12.07 2.01
CA LEU A 149 -19.04 10.97 1.33
C LEU A 149 -19.65 9.97 2.33
N ALA A 150 -19.00 9.76 3.48
CA ALA A 150 -19.41 8.78 4.47
C ALA A 150 -20.62 9.25 5.33
N HIS A 151 -21.51 8.32 5.64
CA HIS A 151 -22.58 8.49 6.61
C HIS A 151 -22.21 7.80 7.91
N TRP A 152 -21.72 8.57 8.88
CA TRP A 152 -21.32 8.05 10.19
C TRP A 152 -22.50 7.81 11.12
N HIS A 153 -22.44 6.72 11.89
CA HIS A 153 -23.43 6.46 12.94
C HIS A 153 -23.12 7.33 14.18
N GLY A 154 -24.12 8.08 14.66
CA GLY A 154 -23.96 8.97 15.82
C GLY A 154 -23.80 8.27 17.17
N GLN A 155 -24.04 6.96 17.25
CA GLN A 155 -23.82 6.13 18.44
C GLN A 155 -23.14 4.82 18.02
N ALA A 156 -22.02 4.49 18.67
CA ALA A 156 -21.21 3.29 18.39
C ALA A 156 -21.84 1.98 18.93
N CYS A 157 -23.17 1.85 18.87
CA CYS A 157 -23.89 0.67 19.35
C CYS A 157 -24.00 -0.45 18.30
N GLY A 158 -23.53 -0.21 17.06
CA GLY A 158 -23.49 -1.20 15.98
C GLY A 158 -22.07 -1.70 15.68
N ALA A 159 -21.97 -2.86 15.03
CA ALA A 159 -20.69 -3.41 14.57
C ALA A 159 -20.02 -2.58 13.46
N ALA A 160 -20.78 -1.73 12.76
CA ALA A 160 -20.29 -0.80 11.75
C ALA A 160 -20.30 0.65 12.28
N LEU A 161 -19.24 1.40 11.97
CA LEU A 161 -19.03 2.80 12.35
C LEU A 161 -19.85 3.76 11.48
N GLY A 162 -20.21 3.34 10.28
CA GLY A 162 -20.97 4.13 9.32
C GLY A 162 -21.14 3.38 8.00
N MET A 163 -21.60 4.09 6.98
CA MET A 163 -21.75 3.58 5.63
C MET A 163 -21.03 4.49 4.63
N LEU A 164 -20.38 3.90 3.63
CA LEU A 164 -19.75 4.60 2.52
C LEU A 164 -20.51 4.27 1.22
N PRO A 165 -21.32 5.21 0.69
CA PRO A 165 -21.84 5.12 -0.67
C PRO A 165 -20.67 5.16 -1.67
N TRP A 166 -20.66 4.24 -2.63
CA TRP A 166 -19.64 4.16 -3.66
C TRP A 166 -20.21 3.67 -5.00
N GLY A 167 -20.49 4.61 -5.90
CA GLY A 167 -21.19 4.32 -7.15
C GLY A 167 -22.58 3.75 -6.87
N ASN A 168 -22.84 2.53 -7.34
CA ASN A 168 -24.11 1.81 -7.09
C ASN A 168 -24.05 0.86 -5.87
N ARG A 169 -22.97 0.90 -5.09
CA ARG A 169 -22.76 0.07 -3.90
C ARG A 169 -22.74 0.93 -2.64
N THR A 170 -22.94 0.29 -1.51
CA THR A 170 -22.73 0.88 -0.19
C THR A 170 -21.91 -0.10 0.63
N PHE A 171 -20.84 0.39 1.25
CA PHE A 171 -19.98 -0.41 2.12
C PHE A 171 -20.26 -0.05 3.57
N ASP A 172 -20.35 -1.05 4.44
CA ASP A 172 -20.20 -0.81 5.88
C ASP A 172 -18.77 -0.35 6.15
N ILE A 173 -18.63 0.70 6.94
CA ILE A 173 -17.34 1.15 7.48
C ILE A 173 -17.12 0.35 8.75
N GLN A 174 -16.25 -0.65 8.69
CA GLN A 174 -16.01 -1.57 9.81
C GLN A 174 -14.77 -1.16 10.62
N PRO A 175 -14.76 -1.35 11.95
CA PRO A 175 -13.53 -1.24 12.69
C PRO A 175 -12.58 -2.39 12.31
N ILE A 176 -11.28 -2.13 12.27
CA ILE A 176 -10.24 -3.16 12.17
C ILE A 176 -9.07 -2.76 13.06
N ARG A 177 -8.35 -3.70 13.66
CA ARG A 177 -7.08 -3.34 14.31
C ARG A 177 -5.95 -3.32 13.29
N SER A 178 -4.98 -2.42 13.47
CA SER A 178 -3.83 -2.33 12.58
C SER A 178 -3.01 -3.63 12.50
N ASP A 179 -2.92 -4.38 13.60
CA ASP A 179 -2.28 -5.71 13.67
C ASP A 179 -3.10 -6.80 12.96
N GLU A 180 -4.43 -6.71 12.99
CA GLU A 180 -5.33 -7.61 12.27
C GLU A 180 -5.27 -7.40 10.76
N ALA A 181 -5.04 -6.16 10.30
CA ALA A 181 -4.97 -5.82 8.89
C ALA A 181 -3.89 -6.62 8.14
N GLU A 182 -2.68 -6.73 8.70
CA GLU A 182 -1.58 -7.53 8.13
C GLU A 182 -1.98 -9.01 7.95
N ARG A 183 -2.57 -9.59 9.01
CA ARG A 183 -2.99 -11.00 9.00
C ARG A 183 -4.14 -11.26 8.04
N ARG A 184 -5.13 -10.36 7.99
CA ARG A 184 -6.34 -10.52 7.18
C ARG A 184 -6.04 -10.36 5.69
N PHE A 185 -5.20 -9.40 5.32
CA PHE A 185 -4.88 -9.08 3.92
C PHE A 185 -3.54 -9.65 3.46
N GLY A 186 -2.83 -10.38 4.32
CA GLY A 186 -1.68 -11.19 3.96
C GLY A 186 -0.47 -10.36 3.49
N PHE A 187 -0.14 -9.29 4.21
CA PHE A 187 1.06 -8.50 3.95
C PHE A 187 1.91 -8.34 5.22
N VAL A 188 3.20 -8.09 5.04
CA VAL A 188 4.18 -7.90 6.13
C VAL A 188 4.74 -6.49 6.06
N ARG A 189 4.54 -5.68 7.12
CA ARG A 189 5.06 -4.31 7.18
C ARG A 189 6.58 -4.23 7.31
N HIS A 190 7.13 -5.12 8.14
CA HIS A 190 8.55 -5.13 8.50
C HIS A 190 9.19 -6.45 8.03
N PRO A 191 9.53 -6.58 6.73
CA PRO A 191 10.13 -7.79 6.20
C PRO A 191 11.54 -7.98 6.77
N ALA A 192 11.82 -9.19 7.25
CA ALA A 192 13.16 -9.60 7.70
C ALA A 192 13.67 -10.80 6.88
N ALA A 193 14.99 -10.98 6.90
CA ALA A 193 15.60 -12.22 6.42
C ALA A 193 15.01 -13.40 7.21
N LEU A 194 14.73 -14.51 6.50
CA LEU A 194 14.34 -15.76 7.17
C LEU A 194 15.57 -16.29 7.91
N ALA A 195 15.38 -16.63 9.18
CA ALA A 195 16.40 -17.24 10.03
C ALA A 195 16.71 -18.68 9.62
#